data_AF-A0AAD4YNV3-F1
#
_entry.id   AF-A0AAD4YNV3-F1
#
_cell.length_a   1.000
_cell.length_b   1.000
_cell.length_c   1.000
_cell.angle_alpha   90.00
_cell.angle_beta   90.00
_cell.angle_gamma   90.00
#
_symmetry.space_group_name_H-M   'P 1'
#
loop_
_entity.id
_entity.type
_entity.pdbx_description
1 polymer ?
#
loop_
_entity_poly.entity_id
_entity_poly.type
_entity_poly.pdbx_seq_one_letter_code
_entity_poly.pdbx_strand_id
1 'polypeptide(L)'
;MASFHARSNSLPSTSHPFVSEFDEKLCRLKASETASSSSSSISHKLSGLQDLHECVEKFLLLPFSQQALAQECGDKGINELLDGSLRLLDVCGIIKDALLQTKECTHELQSIMHAQKTRR
;
A
#
# COMPACT_ATOMS: atom_id res chain seq x y z
N MET A 1 34.91 -24.84 -37.71
CA MET A 1 34.13 -23.86 -36.92
C MET A 1 32.87 -24.56 -36.42
N ALA A 2 32.81 -24.91 -35.14
CA ALA A 2 31.63 -25.55 -34.55
C ALA A 2 30.62 -24.46 -34.15
N SER A 3 29.43 -24.53 -34.72
CA SER A 3 28.30 -23.63 -34.44
C SER A 3 27.61 -24.08 -33.14
N PHE A 4 27.78 -23.31 -32.07
CA PHE A 4 27.04 -23.50 -30.82
C PHE A 4 25.62 -22.92 -30.97
N HIS A 5 24.62 -23.79 -31.11
CA HIS A 5 23.21 -23.38 -31.08
C HIS A 5 22.72 -23.40 -29.63
N ALA A 6 22.73 -22.24 -28.98
CA ALA A 6 22.10 -22.06 -27.67
C ALA A 6 20.58 -22.13 -27.85
N ARG A 7 19.96 -23.23 -27.44
CA ARG A 7 18.50 -23.36 -27.36
C ARG A 7 18.04 -22.86 -25.99
N SER A 8 17.27 -21.79 -25.96
CA SER A 8 16.63 -21.29 -24.74
C SER A 8 15.52 -22.25 -24.31
N ASN A 9 15.61 -22.77 -23.09
CA ASN A 9 14.55 -23.53 -22.46
C ASN A 9 13.59 -22.57 -21.75
N SER A 10 12.53 -22.13 -22.43
CA SER A 10 11.38 -21.51 -21.77
C SER A 10 10.53 -22.60 -21.12
N LEU A 11 10.52 -22.66 -19.78
CA LEU A 11 9.58 -23.50 -19.04
C LEU A 11 8.15 -22.97 -19.28
N PRO A 12 7.13 -23.85 -19.41
CA PRO A 12 5.76 -23.39 -19.48
C PRO A 12 5.43 -22.64 -18.18
N SER A 13 5.11 -21.36 -18.30
CA SER A 13 4.55 -20.57 -17.20
C SER A 13 3.13 -21.06 -16.98
N THR A 14 2.97 -22.12 -16.19
CA THR A 14 1.63 -22.57 -15.79
C THR A 14 1.04 -21.48 -14.92
N SER A 15 0.07 -20.73 -15.44
CA SER A 15 -0.75 -19.81 -14.67
C SER A 15 -1.37 -20.55 -13.49
N HIS A 16 -1.41 -19.90 -12.33
CA HIS A 16 -1.98 -20.49 -11.12
C HIS A 16 -3.41 -20.99 -11.42
N PRO A 17 -3.83 -22.19 -10.96
CA PRO A 17 -5.11 -22.79 -11.30
C PRO A 17 -6.30 -21.83 -11.10
N PHE A 18 -6.25 -21.04 -10.04
CA PHE A 18 -7.22 -19.97 -9.76
C PHE A 18 -7.33 -18.91 -10.86
N VAL A 19 -6.20 -18.42 -11.37
CA VAL A 19 -6.16 -17.39 -12.42
C VAL A 19 -6.72 -17.94 -13.72
N SER A 20 -6.46 -19.22 -14.01
CA SER A 20 -7.02 -19.91 -15.17
C SER A 20 -8.55 -20.03 -15.08
N GLU A 21 -9.08 -20.41 -13.92
CA GLU A 21 -10.53 -20.50 -13.70
C GLU A 21 -11.18 -19.12 -13.86
N PHE A 22 -10.63 -18.10 -13.21
CA PHE A 22 -11.13 -16.72 -13.31
C PHE A 22 -11.15 -16.22 -14.76
N ASP A 23 -10.06 -16.43 -15.51
CA ASP A 23 -9.95 -15.99 -16.90
C ASP A 23 -10.96 -16.71 -17.81
N GLU A 24 -11.19 -18.01 -17.59
CA GLU A 24 -12.21 -18.77 -18.31
C GLU A 24 -13.63 -18.21 -18.04
N LYS A 25 -13.96 -17.97 -16.75
CA LYS A 25 -15.25 -17.38 -16.34
C LYS A 25 -15.44 -16.00 -16.98
N LEU A 26 -14.38 -15.18 -17.01
CA LEU A 26 -14.40 -13.84 -17.61
C LEU A 26 -14.54 -13.88 -19.14
N CYS A 27 -13.79 -14.75 -19.81
CA CYS A 27 -13.86 -14.92 -21.27
C CYS A 27 -15.25 -15.37 -21.72
N ARG A 28 -15.87 -16.30 -20.98
CA ARG A 28 -17.25 -16.74 -21.26
C ARG A 28 -18.27 -15.61 -21.08
N LEU A 29 -18.11 -14.80 -20.04
CA LEU A 29 -18.98 -13.64 -19.81
C LEU A 29 -18.86 -12.61 -20.95
N LYS A 30 -17.63 -12.30 -21.39
CA LYS A 30 -17.39 -11.40 -22.53
C LYS A 30 -17.95 -11.95 -23.84
N ALA A 31 -17.82 -13.24 -24.10
CA ALA A 31 -18.40 -13.86 -25.30
C ALA A 31 -19.93 -13.74 -25.33
N SER A 32 -20.57 -13.73 -24.16
CA SER A 32 -22.02 -13.53 -24.03
C SER A 32 -22.43 -12.07 -24.23
N GLU A 33 -21.50 -11.11 -24.15
CA GLU A 33 -21.76 -9.69 -24.34
C GLU A 33 -22.16 -9.36 -25.79
N THR A 34 -21.46 -9.97 -26.74
CA THR A 34 -21.58 -9.77 -28.19
C THR A 34 -22.85 -10.41 -28.79
N ALA A 35 -23.56 -11.24 -28.02
CA ALA A 35 -24.80 -11.89 -28.43
C ALA A 35 -26.02 -10.98 -28.18
N SER A 36 -26.91 -10.91 -29.18
CA SER A 36 -28.11 -10.07 -29.24
C SER A 36 -28.94 -10.01 -27.93
N SER A 37 -29.58 -8.87 -27.65
CA SER A 37 -30.30 -8.51 -26.41
C SER A 37 -31.65 -9.25 -26.21
N SER A 38 -31.68 -10.56 -26.43
CA SER A 38 -32.83 -11.41 -26.05
C SER A 38 -32.88 -11.64 -24.54
N SER A 39 -34.06 -11.98 -23.99
CA SER A 39 -34.18 -12.25 -22.55
C SER A 39 -33.33 -13.44 -22.09
N SER A 40 -33.12 -14.44 -22.96
CA SER A 40 -32.21 -15.56 -22.70
C SER A 40 -30.75 -15.11 -22.59
N SER A 41 -30.32 -14.15 -23.42
CA SER A 41 -28.98 -13.55 -23.35
C SER A 41 -28.75 -12.83 -22.01
N ILE A 42 -29.77 -12.17 -21.47
CA ILE A 42 -29.69 -11.50 -20.16
C ILE A 42 -29.51 -12.52 -19.02
N SER A 43 -30.28 -13.61 -19.00
CA SER A 43 -30.13 -14.67 -17.97
C SER A 43 -28.73 -15.29 -17.99
N HIS A 44 -28.19 -15.58 -19.18
CA HIS A 44 -26.82 -16.11 -19.31
C HIS A 44 -25.74 -15.13 -18.82
N LYS A 45 -25.90 -13.83 -19.08
CA LYS A 45 -25.01 -12.79 -18.55
C LYS A 45 -25.04 -12.73 -17.01
N LEU A 46 -26.24 -12.76 -16.42
CA LEU A 46 -26.39 -12.75 -14.96
C LEU A 46 -25.78 -13.99 -14.31
N SER A 47 -25.99 -15.18 -14.89
CA SER A 47 -25.33 -16.40 -14.41
C SER A 47 -23.80 -16.33 -14.55
N GLY A 48 -23.28 -15.80 -15.65
CA GLY A 48 -21.83 -15.60 -15.82
C GLY A 48 -21.23 -14.61 -14.80
N LEU A 49 -21.98 -13.57 -14.44
CA LEU A 49 -21.59 -12.64 -13.37
C LEU A 49 -21.59 -13.32 -12.00
N GLN A 50 -22.59 -14.14 -11.71
CA GLN A 50 -22.66 -14.91 -10.47
C GLN A 50 -21.48 -15.87 -10.33
N ASP A 51 -21.14 -16.60 -11.39
CA ASP A 51 -19.96 -17.48 -11.41
C ASP A 51 -18.66 -16.71 -11.13
N LEU A 52 -18.51 -15.53 -11.73
CA LEU A 52 -17.33 -14.69 -11.54
C LEU A 52 -17.24 -14.16 -10.12
N HIS A 53 -18.38 -13.75 -9.55
CA HIS A 53 -18.49 -13.33 -8.17
C HIS A 53 -18.08 -14.43 -7.20
N GLU A 54 -18.57 -15.65 -7.38
CA GLU A 54 -18.19 -16.81 -6.55
C GLU A 54 -16.69 -17.11 -6.65
N CYS A 55 -16.10 -16.96 -7.84
CA CYS A 55 -14.66 -17.11 -8.04
C CYS A 55 -13.86 -16.08 -7.22
N VAL A 56 -14.28 -14.80 -7.25
CA VAL A 56 -13.65 -13.73 -6.46
C VAL A 56 -13.84 -13.96 -4.96
N GLU A 57 -15.00 -14.44 -4.52
CA GLU A 57 -15.23 -14.75 -3.11
C GLU A 57 -14.27 -15.86 -2.62
N LYS A 58 -14.12 -16.93 -3.40
CA LYS A 58 -13.14 -17.99 -3.13
C LYS A 58 -11.71 -17.45 -3.12
N PHE A 59 -11.39 -16.51 -4.01
CA PHE A 59 -10.09 -15.85 -4.02
C PHE A 59 -9.80 -15.14 -2.71
N LEU A 60 -10.74 -14.33 -2.23
CA LEU A 60 -10.59 -13.52 -1.02
C LEU A 60 -10.48 -14.39 0.25
N LEU A 61 -11.01 -15.61 0.22
CA LEU A 61 -10.87 -16.58 1.30
C LEU A 61 -9.51 -17.31 1.31
N LEU A 62 -8.71 -17.23 0.24
CA LEU A 62 -7.39 -17.86 0.21
C LEU A 62 -6.46 -17.25 1.27
N PRO A 63 -5.61 -18.05 1.94
CA PRO A 63 -4.69 -17.51 2.96
C PRO A 63 -3.75 -16.43 2.42
N PHE A 64 -3.28 -16.58 1.18
CA PHE A 64 -2.36 -15.63 0.56
C PHE A 64 -3.00 -14.27 0.28
N SER A 65 -4.26 -14.24 -0.18
CA SER A 65 -4.98 -12.98 -0.43
C SER A 65 -5.32 -12.28 0.88
N GLN A 66 -5.74 -13.03 1.91
CA GLN A 66 -5.94 -12.47 3.25
C GLN A 66 -4.65 -11.91 3.85
N GLN A 67 -3.53 -12.60 3.66
CA GLN A 67 -2.22 -12.13 4.12
C GLN A 67 -1.79 -10.85 3.40
N ALA A 68 -1.96 -10.79 2.07
CA ALA A 68 -1.66 -9.59 1.29
C ALA A 68 -2.53 -8.38 1.72
N LEU A 69 -3.84 -8.60 1.91
CA LEU A 69 -4.76 -7.55 2.37
C LEU A 69 -4.43 -7.09 3.80
N ALA A 70 -4.12 -8.01 4.70
CA ALA A 70 -3.73 -7.70 6.07
C ALA A 70 -2.40 -6.94 6.12
N GLN A 71 -1.44 -7.31 5.27
CA GLN A 71 -0.17 -6.61 5.15
C GLN A 71 -0.38 -5.18 4.65
N GLU A 72 -1.12 -4.99 3.56
CA GLU A 72 -1.35 -3.66 2.99
C GLU A 72 -2.14 -2.74 3.94
N CYS A 73 -3.13 -3.28 4.64
CA CYS A 73 -3.88 -2.54 5.66
C CYS A 73 -3.00 -2.21 6.89
N GLY A 74 -2.17 -3.16 7.31
CA GLY A 74 -1.23 -2.99 8.42
C GLY A 74 -0.15 -1.94 8.13
N ASP A 75 0.44 -1.99 6.94
CA ASP A 75 1.48 -1.07 6.49
C ASP A 75 0.98 0.38 6.48
N LYS A 76 -0.27 0.60 6.05
CA LYS A 76 -0.89 1.93 6.09
C LYS A 76 -1.04 2.43 7.53
N GLY A 77 -1.56 1.60 8.44
CA GLY A 77 -1.72 1.97 9.85
C GLY A 77 -0.38 2.25 10.55
N ILE A 78 0.64 1.44 10.25
CA ILE A 78 2.00 1.64 10.76
C ILE A 78 2.59 2.94 10.20
N ASN A 79 2.40 3.24 8.91
CA ASN A 79 2.90 4.46 8.30
C ASN A 79 2.24 5.72 8.89
N GLU A 80 0.92 5.71 9.14
CA GLU A 80 0.21 6.81 9.81
C GLU A 80 0.71 7.01 11.25
N LEU A 81 0.95 5.93 11.99
CA LEU A 81 1.53 6.00 13.34
C LEU A 81 2.95 6.58 13.33
N LEU A 82 3.77 6.18 12.36
CA LEU A 82 5.13 6.69 12.19
C LEU A 82 5.13 8.18 11.84
N ASP A 83 4.25 8.62 10.95
CA ASP A 83 4.07 10.04 10.60
C ASP A 83 3.71 10.87 11.84
N GLY A 84 2.74 10.40 12.64
CA GLY A 84 2.39 11.03 13.91
C GLY A 84 3.56 11.12 14.89
N SER A 85 4.38 10.07 14.97
CA SER A 85 5.56 10.02 15.83
C SER A 85 6.65 11.00 15.36
N LEU A 86 6.84 11.12 14.05
CA LEU A 86 7.80 12.07 13.46
C LEU A 86 7.39 13.51 13.75
N ARG A 87 6.11 13.85 13.56
CA ARG A 87 5.58 15.17 13.90
C ARG A 87 5.76 15.52 15.38
N LEU A 88 5.58 14.55 16.28
CA LEU A 88 5.84 14.76 17.70
C LEU A 88 7.32 15.04 17.97
N LEU A 89 8.22 14.33 17.29
CA LEU A 89 9.66 14.56 17.39
C LEU A 89 10.04 15.97 16.91
N ASP A 90 9.43 16.45 15.83
CA ASP A 90 9.62 17.82 15.33
C ASP A 90 9.18 18.86 16.37
N VAL A 91 8.02 18.66 16.99
CA VAL A 91 7.52 19.52 18.08
C VAL A 91 8.48 19.50 19.27
N CYS A 92 8.98 18.33 19.67
CA CYS A 92 10.00 18.21 20.71
C CYS A 92 11.29 18.96 20.34
N GLY A 93 11.70 18.93 19.07
CA GLY A 93 12.80 19.73 18.54
C GLY A 93 12.58 21.22 18.75
N ILE A 94 11.41 21.72 18.35
CA ILE A 94 11.02 23.13 18.52
C ILE A 94 11.04 23.53 20.00
N ILE A 95 10.47 22.70 20.88
CA ILE A 95 10.44 22.96 22.34
C ILE A 95 11.87 23.04 22.89
N LYS A 96 12.74 22.11 22.50
CA LYS A 96 14.14 22.10 22.92
C LYS A 96 14.86 23.38 22.49
N ASP A 97 14.65 23.83 21.26
CA ASP A 97 15.30 25.03 20.73
C ASP A 97 14.79 26.29 21.42
N ALA A 98 13.48 26.40 21.68
CA ALA A 98 12.90 27.49 22.45
C ALA A 98 13.43 27.54 23.90
N LEU A 99 13.63 26.37 24.52
CA LEU A 99 14.22 26.28 25.85
C LEU A 99 15.69 26.73 25.84
N LEU A 100 16.45 26.35 24.82
CA LEU A 100 17.84 26.80 24.66
C LEU A 100 17.94 28.32 24.49
N GLN A 101 17.09 28.91 23.64
CA GLN A 101 17.02 30.37 23.48
C GLN A 101 16.66 31.08 24.79
N THR A 102 15.70 30.54 25.54
CA THR A 102 15.30 31.10 26.84
C THR A 102 16.47 31.06 27.84
N LYS A 103 17.24 29.96 27.84
CA LYS A 103 18.43 29.83 28.69
C LYS A 103 19.50 30.87 28.34
N GLU A 104 19.76 31.07 27.06
CA GLU A 104 20.73 32.05 26.56
C GLU A 104 20.33 33.48 26.94
N CYS A 105 19.09 33.87 26.67
CA CYS A 105 18.54 35.18 27.05
C CYS A 105 18.65 35.44 28.56
N THR A 106 18.36 34.43 29.39
CA THR A 106 18.49 34.56 30.85
C THR A 106 19.95 34.81 31.27
N HIS A 107 20.90 34.12 30.64
CA HIS A 107 22.33 34.29 30.92
C HIS A 107 22.86 35.66 30.47
N GLU A 108 22.40 36.16 29.32
CA GLU A 108 22.70 37.52 28.85
C GLU A 108 22.20 38.58 29.83
N LEU A 109 20.93 38.47 30.26
CA LEU A 109 20.34 39.39 31.24
C LEU A 109 21.10 39.40 32.56
N GLN A 110 21.45 38.22 33.09
CA GLN A 110 22.27 38.12 34.30
C GLN A 110 23.63 38.80 34.13
N SER A 111 24.30 38.57 32.99
CA SER A 111 25.59 39.18 32.70
C SER A 111 25.51 40.71 32.68
N ILE A 112 24.46 41.27 32.06
CA ILE A 112 24.21 42.73 32.02
C ILE A 112 23.99 43.27 33.44
N MET A 113 23.17 42.61 34.26
CA MET A 113 22.91 43.02 35.65
C MET A 113 24.19 43.02 36.50
N HIS A 114 25.03 42.00 36.36
CA HIS A 114 26.32 41.92 37.05
C HIS A 114 27.25 43.07 36.61
N ALA A 115 27.38 43.32 35.32
CA ALA A 115 28.21 44.40 34.80
C ALA A 115 27.75 45.79 35.27
N GLN A 116 26.43 46.02 35.37
CA GLN A 116 25.89 47.26 35.91
C GLN A 116 26.17 47.41 37.41
N LYS A 117 26.10 46.32 38.18
CA LYS A 117 26.38 46.34 39.63
C LYS A 117 27.84 46.66 39.93
N THR A 118 28.78 46.18 39.13
CA THR A 118 30.22 46.49 39.31
C THR A 118 30.59 47.92 38.88
N ARG A 119 29.74 48.61 38.09
CA ARG A 119 29.97 49.98 37.63
C ARG A 119 29.41 51.07 38.57
N ARG A 120 28.64 50.70 39.60
CA ARG A 120 28.18 51.60 40.67
C ARG A 120 29.10 51.49 41.89
#